data_AF-A0A380CMG4-F1
#
_entry.id   AF-A0A380CMG4-F1
#
_cell.length_a   1.000
_cell.length_b   1.000
_cell.length_c   1.000
_cell.angle_alpha   90.00
_cell.angle_beta   90.00
_cell.angle_gamma   90.00
#
_symmetry.space_group_name_H-M   'P 1'
#
loop_
_entity.id
_entity.type
_entity.pdbx_description
1 polymer ?
#
loop_
_entity_poly.entity_id
_entity_poly.type
_entity_poly.pdbx_seq_one_letter_code
_entity_poly.pdbx_strand_id
1 'polypeptide(L)'
;MTKYIISLSCLLIAFSLKAQQTSSQQQQNKAVFNKIEFFLNNQQVDSIYNMADESFQKAIPKSRLASILTQHVFPKGRIRSATLESFDNGIGAYRLDYADGPMQLLLVIDKSLHYNTFLIKPYPKAEKQEETYTQKDTILTDKSVKESPLDFYVDSIAKAYLKKPNTVSLSIGVIKNNQVKTYFFR
;
A
#
# COMPACT_ATOMS: atom_id res chain seq x y z
N MET A 1 15.41 39.25 -25.55
CA MET A 1 14.62 38.77 -24.39
C MET A 1 13.50 37.81 -24.79
N THR A 2 12.80 38.01 -25.91
CA THR A 2 11.74 37.13 -26.45
C THR A 2 12.15 35.66 -26.66
N LYS A 3 13.39 35.37 -27.11
CA LYS A 3 13.90 33.99 -27.25
C LYS A 3 13.95 33.20 -25.94
N TYR A 4 14.29 33.85 -24.83
CA TYR A 4 14.37 33.20 -23.51
C TYR A 4 12.97 32.96 -22.91
N ILE A 5 12.01 33.85 -23.19
CA ILE A 5 10.61 33.68 -22.78
C ILE A 5 9.97 32.49 -23.51
N ILE A 6 10.22 32.33 -24.81
CA ILE A 6 9.72 31.19 -25.59
C ILE A 6 10.35 29.87 -25.10
N SER A 7 11.66 29.88 -24.82
CA SER A 7 12.36 28.70 -24.30
C SER A 7 11.88 28.30 -22.89
N LEU A 8 11.60 29.28 -22.02
CA LEU A 8 11.04 29.05 -20.69
C LEU A 8 9.58 28.55 -20.74
N SER A 9 8.76 29.07 -21.65
CA SER A 9 7.39 28.57 -21.89
C SER A 9 7.38 27.14 -22.42
N CYS A 10 8.27 26.76 -23.35
CA CYS A 10 8.37 25.38 -23.83
C CYS A 10 8.76 24.39 -22.72
N LEU A 11 9.63 24.82 -21.80
CA LEU A 11 10.07 23.98 -20.68
C LEU A 11 8.91 23.68 -19.72
N LEU A 12 8.09 24.68 -19.38
CA LEU A 12 6.93 24.54 -18.49
C LEU A 12 5.85 23.59 -19.07
N ILE A 13 5.63 23.61 -20.39
CA ILE A 13 4.65 22.72 -21.05
C ILE A 13 5.11 21.25 -21.00
N ALA A 14 6.42 20.99 -21.17
CA ALA A 14 6.95 19.63 -21.14
C ALA A 14 6.83 18.94 -19.76
N PHE A 15 6.94 19.70 -18.67
CA PHE A 15 6.75 19.17 -17.31
C PHE A 15 5.29 18.83 -17.01
N SER A 16 4.34 19.66 -17.48
CA SER A 16 2.91 19.43 -17.30
C SER A 16 2.42 18.16 -18.02
N LEU A 17 2.94 17.86 -19.21
CA LEU A 17 2.59 16.65 -19.97
C LEU A 17 3.01 15.36 -19.24
N LYS A 18 4.18 15.35 -18.59
CA LYS A 18 4.66 14.18 -17.83
C LYS A 18 3.81 13.90 -16.60
N ALA A 19 3.33 14.94 -15.91
CA ALA A 19 2.47 14.80 -14.75
C ALA A 19 1.11 14.15 -15.12
N GLN A 20 0.50 14.58 -16.22
CA GLN A 20 -0.79 14.04 -16.69
C GLN A 20 -0.71 12.62 -17.23
N GLN A 21 0.40 12.26 -17.89
CA GLN A 21 0.62 10.88 -18.35
C GLN A 21 0.81 9.92 -17.15
N THR A 22 1.53 10.36 -16.12
CA THR A 22 1.78 9.54 -14.91
C THR A 22 0.49 9.28 -14.15
N SER A 23 -0.38 10.29 -13.96
CA SER A 23 -1.64 10.12 -13.25
C SER A 23 -2.61 9.18 -13.97
N SER A 24 -2.70 9.25 -15.30
CA SER A 24 -3.53 8.33 -16.09
C SER A 24 -3.01 6.89 -16.08
N GLN A 25 -1.69 6.69 -16.20
CA GLN A 25 -1.06 5.37 -16.13
C GLN A 25 -1.19 4.75 -14.73
N GLN A 26 -1.03 5.55 -13.67
CA GLN A 26 -1.25 5.11 -12.29
C GLN A 26 -2.70 4.67 -12.06
N GLN A 27 -3.67 5.41 -12.58
CA GLN A 27 -5.09 5.05 -12.47
C GLN A 27 -5.40 3.74 -13.19
N GLN A 28 -4.85 3.53 -14.39
CA GLN A 28 -4.97 2.27 -15.12
C GLN A 28 -4.33 1.11 -14.37
N ASN A 29 -3.11 1.29 -13.84
CA ASN A 29 -2.42 0.30 -13.03
C ASN A 29 -3.24 -0.08 -11.80
N LYS A 30 -3.81 0.91 -11.09
CA LYS A 30 -4.70 0.68 -9.94
C LYS A 30 -5.97 -0.07 -10.32
N ALA A 31 -6.55 0.19 -11.49
CA ALA A 31 -7.73 -0.54 -11.97
C ALA A 31 -7.42 -2.02 -12.26
N VAL A 32 -6.28 -2.31 -12.88
CA VAL A 32 -5.80 -3.68 -13.10
C VAL A 32 -5.50 -4.36 -11.76
N PHE A 33 -4.82 -3.66 -10.85
CA PHE A 33 -4.55 -4.15 -9.50
C PHE A 33 -5.83 -4.54 -8.75
N ASN A 34 -6.87 -3.69 -8.74
CA ASN A 34 -8.13 -3.99 -8.05
C ASN A 34 -8.78 -5.30 -8.55
N LYS A 35 -8.68 -5.58 -9.87
CA LYS A 35 -9.15 -6.85 -10.46
C LYS A 35 -8.30 -8.03 -9.97
N ILE A 36 -6.99 -7.86 -9.95
CA ILE A 36 -6.05 -8.87 -9.42
C ILE A 36 -6.34 -9.15 -7.94
N GLU A 37 -6.51 -8.12 -7.11
CA GLU A 37 -6.87 -8.27 -5.69
C GLU A 37 -8.17 -9.06 -5.52
N PHE A 38 -9.19 -8.73 -6.31
CA PHE A 38 -10.44 -9.48 -6.34
C PHE A 38 -10.20 -10.96 -6.69
N PHE A 39 -9.44 -11.25 -7.75
CA PHE A 39 -9.16 -12.63 -8.15
C PHE A 39 -8.28 -13.38 -7.14
N LEU A 40 -7.34 -12.71 -6.48
CA LEU A 40 -6.54 -13.29 -5.40
C LEU A 40 -7.40 -13.69 -4.22
N ASN A 41 -8.31 -12.81 -3.78
CA ASN A 41 -9.22 -13.09 -2.67
C ASN A 41 -10.23 -14.21 -2.98
N ASN A 42 -10.58 -14.40 -4.25
CA ASN A 42 -11.46 -15.47 -4.73
C ASN A 42 -10.70 -16.69 -5.27
N GLN A 43 -9.36 -16.72 -5.16
CA GLN A 43 -8.50 -17.80 -5.62
C GLN A 43 -8.68 -18.18 -7.12
N GLN A 44 -9.00 -17.19 -7.96
CA GLN A 44 -9.28 -17.37 -9.39
C GLN A 44 -8.00 -17.32 -10.22
N VAL A 45 -7.19 -18.39 -10.15
CA VAL A 45 -5.89 -18.49 -10.85
C VAL A 45 -6.01 -18.23 -12.35
N ASP A 46 -7.01 -18.82 -13.00
CA ASP A 46 -7.25 -18.68 -14.44
C ASP A 46 -7.47 -17.22 -14.83
N SER A 47 -8.25 -16.48 -14.03
CA SER A 47 -8.53 -15.07 -14.24
C SER A 47 -7.28 -14.21 -14.06
N ILE A 48 -6.43 -14.53 -13.08
CA ILE A 48 -5.14 -13.84 -12.88
C ILE A 48 -4.22 -14.11 -14.07
N TYR A 49 -4.11 -15.36 -14.52
CA TYR A 49 -3.24 -15.72 -15.64
C TYR A 49 -3.67 -15.06 -16.96
N ASN A 50 -4.98 -15.00 -17.22
CA ASN A 50 -5.52 -14.39 -18.44
C ASN A 50 -5.36 -12.87 -18.50
N MET A 51 -5.01 -12.21 -17.39
CA MET A 51 -4.65 -10.79 -17.37
C MET A 51 -3.18 -10.53 -17.73
N ALA A 52 -2.36 -11.56 -17.85
CA ALA A 52 -0.96 -11.45 -18.27
C ALA A 52 -0.87 -11.18 -19.77
N ASP A 53 0.17 -10.45 -20.18
CA ASP A 53 0.52 -10.31 -21.58
C ASP A 53 1.20 -11.58 -22.13
N GLU A 54 1.42 -11.64 -23.44
CA GLU A 54 2.07 -12.79 -24.06
C GLU A 54 3.51 -13.01 -23.55
N SER A 55 4.22 -11.93 -23.20
CA SER A 55 5.62 -12.02 -22.78
C SER A 55 5.74 -12.76 -21.44
N PHE A 56 4.88 -12.43 -20.49
CA PHE A 56 4.76 -13.10 -19.21
C PHE A 56 4.30 -14.55 -19.40
N GLN A 57 3.26 -14.78 -20.22
CA GLN A 57 2.75 -16.14 -20.45
C GLN A 57 3.78 -17.07 -21.10
N LYS A 58 4.65 -16.55 -21.96
CA LYS A 58 5.79 -17.29 -22.54
C LYS A 58 6.86 -17.61 -21.50
N ALA A 59 7.12 -16.69 -20.58
CA ALA A 59 8.15 -16.84 -19.54
C ALA A 59 7.70 -17.71 -18.35
N ILE A 60 6.43 -17.61 -17.96
CA ILE A 60 5.86 -18.25 -16.78
C ILE A 60 4.60 -19.00 -17.21
N PRO A 61 4.65 -20.33 -17.32
CA PRO A 61 3.46 -21.14 -17.62
C PRO A 61 2.41 -21.03 -16.52
N LYS A 62 1.14 -21.15 -16.91
CA LYS A 62 -0.02 -21.13 -16.00
C LYS A 62 0.15 -22.05 -14.79
N SER A 63 0.64 -23.27 -15.00
CA SER A 63 0.87 -24.25 -13.93
C SER A 63 1.86 -23.73 -12.88
N ARG A 64 2.91 -23.02 -13.30
CA ARG A 64 3.90 -22.44 -12.39
C ARG A 64 3.33 -21.29 -11.58
N LEU A 65 2.56 -20.40 -12.21
CA LEU A 65 1.84 -19.35 -11.49
C LEU A 65 0.87 -19.97 -10.47
N ALA A 66 0.10 -20.97 -10.88
CA ALA A 66 -0.83 -21.69 -10.02
C ALA A 66 -0.13 -22.29 -8.78
N SER A 67 1.00 -22.96 -8.97
CA SER A 67 1.79 -23.52 -7.87
C SER A 67 2.24 -22.43 -6.89
N ILE A 68 2.78 -21.31 -7.38
CA ILE A 68 3.24 -20.21 -6.53
C ILE A 68 2.07 -19.62 -5.72
N LEU A 69 0.93 -19.35 -6.36
CA LEU A 69 -0.23 -18.79 -5.67
C LEU A 69 -0.78 -19.75 -4.61
N THR A 70 -0.94 -21.03 -4.95
CA THR A 70 -1.46 -22.05 -4.03
C THR A 70 -0.53 -22.34 -2.87
N GLN A 71 0.79 -22.28 -3.07
CA GLN A 71 1.77 -22.60 -2.01
C GLN A 71 2.09 -21.41 -1.11
N HIS A 72 2.06 -20.18 -1.63
CA HIS A 72 2.61 -19.03 -0.91
C HIS A 72 1.62 -17.89 -0.70
N VAL A 73 0.56 -17.78 -1.50
CA VAL A 73 -0.35 -16.62 -1.45
C VAL A 73 -1.70 -17.01 -0.84
N PHE A 74 -2.38 -18.03 -1.37
CA PHE A 74 -3.69 -18.45 -0.88
C PHE A 74 -3.70 -18.96 0.57
N PRO A 75 -2.66 -19.67 1.08
CA PRO A 75 -2.62 -20.09 2.49
C PRO A 75 -2.61 -18.92 3.48
N LYS A 76 -2.21 -17.72 3.05
CA LYS A 76 -2.24 -16.49 3.88
C LYS A 76 -3.65 -15.93 4.05
N GLY A 77 -4.62 -16.50 3.35
CA GLY A 77 -6.02 -16.12 3.41
C GLY A 77 -6.32 -14.85 2.64
N ARG A 78 -7.37 -14.15 3.08
CA ARG A 78 -7.88 -12.95 2.41
C ARG A 78 -7.02 -11.73 2.72
N ILE A 79 -6.77 -10.91 1.69
CA ILE A 79 -6.17 -9.57 1.82
C ILE A 79 -7.15 -8.70 2.62
N ARG A 80 -6.69 -8.15 3.76
CA ARG A 80 -7.51 -7.29 4.64
C ARG A 80 -7.52 -5.84 4.18
N SER A 81 -6.39 -5.37 3.67
CA SER A 81 -6.21 -4.06 3.04
C SER A 81 -5.14 -4.13 1.98
N ALA A 82 -5.30 -3.31 0.95
CA ALA A 82 -4.32 -3.08 -0.08
C ALA A 82 -4.10 -1.56 -0.26
N THR A 83 -2.85 -1.12 -0.33
CA THR A 83 -2.50 0.29 -0.51
C THR A 83 -1.39 0.44 -1.54
N LEU A 84 -1.54 1.37 -2.48
CA LEU A 84 -0.47 1.77 -3.39
C LEU A 84 0.53 2.62 -2.60
N GLU A 85 1.76 2.12 -2.43
CA GLU A 85 2.83 2.81 -1.70
C GLU A 85 3.65 3.72 -2.62
N SER A 86 3.93 3.28 -3.83
CA SER A 86 4.61 4.09 -4.83
C SER A 86 4.21 3.74 -6.25
N PHE A 87 4.37 4.70 -7.16
CA PHE A 87 4.19 4.52 -8.59
C PHE A 87 5.31 5.22 -9.34
N ASP A 88 6.36 4.48 -9.67
CA ASP A 88 7.58 5.02 -10.26
C ASP A 88 7.91 4.28 -11.55
N ASN A 89 8.17 5.02 -12.63
CA ASN A 89 8.51 4.47 -13.94
C ASN A 89 7.51 3.40 -14.44
N GLY A 90 6.22 3.56 -14.14
CA GLY A 90 5.17 2.62 -14.53
C GLY A 90 5.03 1.38 -13.64
N ILE A 91 5.81 1.29 -12.56
CA ILE A 91 5.77 0.21 -11.58
C ILE A 91 4.89 0.65 -10.40
N GLY A 92 3.74 -0.01 -10.22
CA GLY A 92 2.93 0.13 -9.02
C GLY A 92 3.41 -0.81 -7.93
N ALA A 93 3.87 -0.27 -6.80
CA ALA A 93 4.23 -1.02 -5.61
C ALA A 93 3.08 -0.98 -4.60
N TYR A 94 2.47 -2.14 -4.34
CA TYR A 94 1.33 -2.28 -3.45
C TYR A 94 1.71 -3.04 -2.19
N ARG A 95 1.31 -2.52 -1.04
CA ARG A 95 1.30 -3.25 0.21
C ARG A 95 0.00 -4.02 0.36
N LEU A 96 0.11 -5.30 0.65
CA LEU A 96 -0.99 -6.21 0.91
C LEU A 96 -0.93 -6.66 2.36
N ASP A 97 -1.90 -6.28 3.18
CA ASP A 97 -1.94 -6.69 4.58
C ASP A 97 -2.76 -7.98 4.74
N TYR A 98 -2.12 -9.03 5.23
CA TYR A 98 -2.76 -10.29 5.62
C TYR A 98 -2.85 -10.40 7.15
N ALA A 99 -3.49 -11.47 7.65
CA ALA A 99 -3.60 -11.72 9.08
C ALA A 99 -2.26 -11.99 9.77
N ASP A 100 -1.33 -12.62 9.04
CA ASP A 100 -0.03 -13.10 9.49
C ASP A 100 1.14 -12.20 9.02
N GLY A 101 0.83 -11.02 8.48
CA GLY A 101 1.81 -9.99 8.12
C GLY A 101 1.73 -9.50 6.67
N PRO A 102 2.35 -8.36 6.35
CA PRO A 102 2.24 -7.75 5.03
C PRO A 102 3.11 -8.46 3.98
N MET A 103 2.68 -8.36 2.72
CA MET A 103 3.47 -8.65 1.53
C MET A 103 3.51 -7.43 0.61
N GLN A 104 4.47 -7.41 -0.31
CA GLN A 104 4.51 -6.41 -1.38
C GLN A 104 4.21 -7.06 -2.73
N LEU A 105 3.37 -6.40 -3.52
CA LEU A 105 3.10 -6.75 -4.91
C LEU A 105 3.65 -5.64 -5.82
N LEU A 106 4.50 -6.00 -6.77
CA LEU A 106 4.95 -5.10 -7.84
C LEU A 106 4.18 -5.42 -9.12
N LEU A 107 3.59 -4.40 -9.73
CA LEU A 107 2.76 -4.51 -10.93
C LEU A 107 3.20 -3.55 -12.02
N VAL A 108 3.51 -4.09 -13.19
CA VAL A 108 3.71 -3.31 -14.43
C VAL A 108 2.69 -3.77 -15.45
N ILE A 109 2.01 -2.80 -16.07
CA ILE A 109 1.02 -3.03 -17.12
C ILE A 109 1.47 -2.40 -18.44
N ASP A 110 1.03 -3.00 -19.53
CA ASP A 110 1.15 -2.44 -20.86
C ASP A 110 -0.02 -1.50 -21.19
N LYS A 111 -0.01 -0.92 -22.39
CA LYS A 111 -1.07 -0.01 -22.87
C LYS A 111 -2.40 -0.72 -23.12
N SER A 112 -2.39 -2.04 -23.25
CA SER A 112 -3.56 -2.90 -23.43
C SER A 112 -4.12 -3.38 -22.09
N LEU A 113 -3.64 -2.86 -20.97
CA LEU A 113 -4.04 -3.20 -19.60
C LEU A 113 -3.71 -4.65 -19.19
N HIS A 114 -2.79 -5.31 -19.90
CA HIS A 114 -2.26 -6.61 -19.50
C HIS A 114 -0.99 -6.40 -18.69
N TYR A 115 -0.76 -7.23 -17.67
CA TYR A 115 0.49 -7.13 -16.91
C TYR A 115 1.60 -7.94 -17.56
N ASN A 116 2.81 -7.37 -17.54
CA ASN A 116 4.04 -8.09 -17.91
C ASN A 116 4.94 -8.36 -16.69
N THR A 117 4.69 -7.66 -15.58
CA THR A 117 5.34 -7.89 -14.29
C THR A 117 4.29 -8.07 -13.22
N PHE A 118 4.28 -9.24 -12.60
CA PHE A 118 3.48 -9.58 -11.43
C PHE A 118 4.37 -10.31 -10.44
N LEU A 119 4.83 -9.60 -9.41
CA LEU A 119 5.76 -10.13 -8.42
C LEU A 119 5.21 -9.90 -7.01
N ILE A 120 4.90 -10.99 -6.32
CA ILE A 120 4.57 -10.98 -4.89
C ILE A 120 5.81 -11.43 -4.13
N LYS A 121 6.25 -10.62 -3.16
CA LYS A 121 7.43 -10.90 -2.33
C LYS A 121 7.15 -10.52 -0.88
N PRO A 122 7.94 -11.04 0.09
CA PRO A 122 7.92 -10.54 1.46
C PRO A 122 8.01 -9.01 1.45
N TYR A 123 7.21 -8.37 2.29
CA TYR A 123 7.28 -6.92 2.41
C TYR A 123 8.72 -6.54 2.82
N PRO A 124 9.38 -5.62 2.09
CA PRO A 124 10.73 -5.20 2.44
C PRO A 124 10.64 -4.51 3.80
N LYS A 125 11.00 -5.23 4.88
CA LYS A 125 11.24 -4.61 6.18
C LYS A 125 12.38 -3.60 6.00
N ALA A 126 12.02 -2.33 5.76
CA ALA A 126 12.81 -1.26 6.31
C ALA A 126 12.38 -1.16 7.78
N GLU A 127 13.33 -1.24 8.71
CA GLU A 127 13.18 -0.54 9.97
C GLU A 127 13.00 0.95 9.65
N LYS A 128 11.74 1.34 9.45
CA LYS A 128 11.22 2.68 9.61
C LYS A 128 9.87 2.50 10.32
N GLN A 129 9.93 2.36 11.63
CA GLN A 129 9.35 3.39 12.49
C GLN A 129 9.39 4.77 11.82
N GLU A 130 8.21 5.41 11.80
CA GLU A 130 7.92 6.81 11.45
C GLU A 130 7.79 7.08 9.94
N GLU A 131 6.76 7.78 9.47
CA GLU A 131 6.21 9.06 9.96
C GLU A 131 4.66 8.98 10.07
N THR A 132 4.02 9.26 11.21
CA THR A 132 4.02 10.53 11.95
C THR A 132 3.59 11.68 11.04
N TYR A 133 2.28 11.87 10.87
CA TYR A 133 1.78 13.22 10.57
C TYR A 133 1.99 14.06 11.81
N THR A 134 3.06 14.85 11.77
CA THR A 134 3.40 15.86 12.75
C THR A 134 2.26 16.86 12.87
N GLN A 135 1.65 17.00 14.06
CA GLN A 135 1.41 18.34 14.60
C GLN A 135 1.88 18.37 16.06
N LYS A 136 2.73 19.36 16.31
CA LYS A 136 3.40 19.71 17.55
C LYS A 136 2.41 19.89 18.70
N ASP A 137 2.74 19.35 19.88
CA ASP A 137 3.28 20.18 20.96
C ASP A 137 3.78 19.32 22.14
N THR A 138 5.07 19.53 22.42
CA THR A 138 5.78 19.45 23.71
C THR A 138 5.56 18.30 24.71
N ILE A 139 6.69 17.60 24.94
CA ILE A 139 7.34 17.33 26.24
C ILE A 139 7.13 15.93 26.88
N LEU A 140 8.23 15.18 26.76
CA LEU A 140 8.87 14.25 27.70
C LEU A 140 8.15 12.94 28.05
N THR A 141 8.69 11.82 27.55
CA THR A 141 9.44 10.92 28.43
C THR A 141 10.32 9.94 27.67
N ASP A 142 11.36 9.55 28.37
CA ASP A 142 12.53 8.78 27.97
C ASP A 142 12.23 7.41 27.37
N LYS A 143 13.12 7.02 26.45
CA LYS A 143 13.64 5.69 26.12
C LYS A 143 12.82 4.44 26.47
N SER A 144 12.68 3.61 25.44
CA SER A 144 12.42 2.16 25.51
C SER A 144 11.05 1.76 26.03
N VAL A 145 10.08 1.65 25.13
CA VAL A 145 8.89 0.85 25.42
C VAL A 145 8.65 -0.06 24.24
N LYS A 146 9.02 -1.35 24.42
CA LYS A 146 8.38 -2.45 23.70
C LYS A 146 6.87 -2.23 23.83
N GLU A 147 6.14 -2.17 22.71
CA GLU A 147 4.69 -2.03 22.71
C GLU A 147 4.08 -3.07 23.67
N SER A 148 3.52 -2.59 24.78
CA SER A 148 2.92 -3.46 25.79
C SER A 148 1.62 -4.04 25.23
N PRO A 149 1.22 -5.28 25.60
CA PRO A 149 -0.10 -5.79 25.26
C PRO A 149 -1.25 -4.84 25.62
N LEU A 150 -1.05 -4.02 26.66
CA LEU A 150 -1.99 -2.97 27.06
C LEU A 150 -2.06 -1.82 26.03
N ASP A 151 -0.92 -1.40 25.49
CA ASP A 151 -0.87 -0.34 24.47
C ASP A 151 -1.57 -0.79 23.18
N PHE A 152 -1.36 -2.05 22.78
CA PHE A 152 -2.04 -2.65 21.62
C PHE A 152 -3.56 -2.75 21.82
N TYR A 153 -4.00 -3.12 23.03
CA TYR A 153 -5.41 -3.21 23.36
C TYR A 153 -6.11 -1.84 23.31
N VAL A 154 -5.47 -0.81 23.87
CA VAL A 154 -5.98 0.57 23.86
C VAL A 154 -6.06 1.11 22.42
N ASP A 155 -5.04 0.85 21.60
CA ASP A 155 -5.04 1.23 20.18
C ASP A 155 -6.15 0.53 19.38
N SER A 156 -6.39 -0.76 19.64
CA SER A 156 -7.48 -1.50 19.00
C SER A 156 -8.87 -0.92 19.33
N ILE A 157 -9.10 -0.49 20.56
CA ILE A 157 -10.36 0.15 20.96
C ILE A 157 -10.50 1.52 20.31
N ALA A 158 -9.42 2.32 20.31
CA ALA A 158 -9.43 3.65 19.72
C ALA A 158 -9.75 3.62 18.22
N LYS A 159 -9.12 2.70 17.47
CA LYS A 159 -9.39 2.49 16.04
C LYS A 159 -10.82 2.07 15.76
N ALA A 160 -11.43 1.25 16.61
CA ALA A 160 -12.83 0.86 16.45
C ALA A 160 -13.77 2.05 16.69
N TYR A 161 -13.46 2.93 17.64
CA TYR A 161 -14.27 4.10 17.96
C TYR A 161 -14.16 5.20 16.88
N LEU A 162 -12.95 5.51 16.42
CA LEU A 162 -12.71 6.56 15.42
C LEU A 162 -13.29 6.25 14.03
N LYS A 163 -13.59 4.98 13.74
CA LYS A 163 -14.29 4.58 12.50
C LYS A 163 -15.76 5.00 12.45
N LYS A 164 -16.34 5.47 13.56
CA LYS A 164 -17.74 5.92 13.58
C LYS A 164 -17.86 7.28 12.88
N PRO A 165 -18.88 7.48 12.02
CA PRO A 165 -19.11 8.77 11.38
C PRO A 165 -19.30 9.87 12.43
N ASN A 166 -18.77 11.07 12.16
CA ASN A 166 -18.74 12.25 13.06
C ASN A 166 -17.83 12.13 14.29
N THR A 167 -16.80 11.28 14.26
CA THR A 167 -15.77 11.20 15.31
C THR A 167 -14.50 11.88 14.84
N VAL A 168 -13.99 12.86 15.61
CA VAL A 168 -12.83 13.70 15.24
C VAL A 168 -11.62 13.44 16.14
N SER A 169 -11.85 12.95 17.37
CA SER A 169 -10.78 12.62 18.30
C SER A 169 -11.27 11.74 19.44
N LEU A 170 -10.33 11.10 20.13
CA LEU A 170 -10.56 10.28 21.31
C LEU A 170 -9.38 10.41 22.27
N SER A 171 -9.67 10.58 23.56
CA SER A 171 -8.67 10.53 24.63
C SER A 171 -9.01 9.38 25.57
N ILE A 172 -8.02 8.56 25.93
CA ILE A 172 -8.20 7.39 26.80
C ILE A 172 -7.22 7.50 27.96
N GLY A 173 -7.72 7.50 29.20
CA GLY A 173 -6.90 7.38 30.41
C GLY A 173 -6.96 5.96 30.97
N VAL A 174 -5.81 5.34 31.21
CA VAL A 174 -5.70 4.01 31.80
C VAL A 174 -4.99 4.14 33.15
N ILE A 175 -5.66 3.64 34.20
CA ILE A 175 -5.10 3.61 35.56
C ILE A 175 -4.77 2.16 35.90
N LYS A 176 -3.49 1.86 36.16
CA LYS A 176 -3.03 0.53 36.55
C LYS A 176 -1.87 0.65 37.51
N ASN A 177 -1.89 -0.13 38.60
CA ASN A 177 -0.84 -0.12 39.64
C ASN A 177 -0.55 1.29 40.18
N ASN A 178 -1.60 2.08 40.42
CA ASN A 178 -1.50 3.47 40.90
C ASN A 178 -0.76 4.43 39.94
N GLN A 179 -0.54 4.02 38.69
CA GLN A 179 0.01 4.84 37.62
C GLN A 179 -1.07 5.15 36.60
N VAL A 180 -1.07 6.38 36.09
CA VAL A 180 -1.99 6.86 35.06
C VAL A 180 -1.22 7.01 33.75
N LYS A 181 -1.72 6.40 32.69
CA LYS A 181 -1.21 6.57 31.32
C LYS A 181 -2.35 7.06 30.43
N THR A 182 -2.12 8.16 29.72
CA THR A 182 -3.12 8.79 28.86
C THR A 182 -2.71 8.69 27.40
N TYR A 183 -3.66 8.39 26.55
CA TYR A 183 -3.49 8.20 25.10
C TYR A 183 -4.41 9.17 24.38
N PHE A 184 -3.91 9.78 23.31
CA PHE A 184 -4.65 10.74 22.51
C PHE A 184 -4.64 10.27 21.05
N PHE A 185 -5.83 10.18 20.46
CA PHE A 185 -6.04 9.74 19.10
C PHE A 185 -6.90 10.79 18.38
N ARG A 186 -6.63 11.04 17.11
CA ARG A 186 -7.38 11.96 16.23
C ARG A 186 -7.59 11.28 14.89
#